data_AF-A0A6V7UXG6-F1
#
_entry.id   AF-A0A6V7UXG6-F1
#
_cell.length_a   1.000
_cell.length_b   1.000
_cell.length_c   1.000
_cell.angle_alpha   90.00
_cell.angle_beta   90.00
_cell.angle_gamma   90.00
#
_symmetry.space_group_name_H-M   'P 1'
#
loop_
_entity.id
_entity.type
_entity.pdbx_description
1 polymer ?
#
loop_
_entity_poly.entity_id
_entity_poly.type
_entity_poly.pdbx_seq_one_letter_code
_entity_poly.pdbx_strand_id
1 'polypeptide(L)'
;MSFSTSSKSTLDINSSSFDAEYYVQDLLRKKGLEELVAVEQDMVNNVRRLDSEMQSLVYENYSKFLNATSTVKDMQNRLTDAHNEMNSLSSRMNKITDLSDSLTEKFAKNCERVKKLNEARDSVKRLEFLIKAPQILQTCVEQNDFSKAVNTFVSIQPKLEKLKNLPSMAGIASDSEKIMEGVKKQLSEQLERRLISSESVIQAVQLLKKLEYLKMN
;
A
#
# COMPACT_ATOMS: atom_id res chain seq x y z
N MET A 1 72.46 -30.56 43.72
CA MET A 1 72.84 -29.43 44.59
C MET A 1 71.85 -28.31 44.34
N SER A 2 70.85 -28.20 45.22
CA SER A 2 69.76 -27.23 45.10
C SER A 2 70.18 -25.96 45.83
N PHE A 3 70.52 -24.90 45.10
CA PHE A 3 70.86 -23.61 45.69
C PHE A 3 69.61 -22.91 46.18
N SER A 4 69.62 -22.57 47.48
CA SER A 4 68.60 -21.83 48.21
C SER A 4 68.25 -20.49 47.56
N THR A 5 67.02 -20.38 47.04
CA THR A 5 66.33 -19.09 46.81
C THR A 5 65.23 -18.81 47.83
N SER A 6 65.05 -19.70 48.82
CA SER A 6 63.92 -19.68 49.76
C SER A 6 63.96 -18.60 50.84
N SER A 7 65.05 -17.83 51.00
CA SER A 7 65.18 -16.89 52.13
C SER A 7 64.57 -15.51 51.89
N LYS A 8 64.28 -15.13 50.63
CA LYS A 8 63.64 -13.84 50.32
C LYS A 8 62.12 -13.91 50.35
N SER A 9 61.52 -15.07 50.10
CA SER A 9 60.06 -15.25 50.05
C SER A 9 59.42 -15.40 51.44
N THR A 10 60.19 -15.77 52.46
CA THR A 10 59.71 -15.89 53.85
C THR A 10 59.75 -14.57 54.62
N LEU A 11 60.53 -13.60 54.15
CA LEU A 11 60.65 -12.26 54.73
C LEU A 11 59.74 -11.21 54.06
N ASP A 12 59.06 -11.55 52.97
CA ASP A 12 58.13 -10.65 52.28
C ASP A 12 56.72 -10.76 52.90
N ILE A 13 56.25 -9.67 53.51
CA ILE A 13 54.94 -9.57 54.17
C ILE A 13 53.78 -9.85 53.20
N ASN A 14 53.96 -9.62 51.89
CA ASN A 14 52.92 -9.84 50.89
C ASN A 14 52.94 -11.25 50.29
N SER A 15 53.92 -12.08 50.67
CA SER A 15 54.07 -13.43 50.17
C SER A 15 53.19 -14.43 50.93
N SER A 16 52.64 -15.42 50.23
CA SER A 16 51.90 -16.52 50.86
C SER A 16 52.76 -17.43 51.73
N SER A 17 54.10 -17.34 51.63
CA SER A 17 55.05 -18.08 52.45
C SER A 17 55.68 -17.26 53.58
N PHE A 18 55.07 -16.14 53.97
CA PHE A 18 55.58 -15.25 55.01
C PHE A 18 55.73 -15.95 56.37
N ASP A 19 56.90 -15.83 56.99
CA ASP A 19 57.18 -16.33 58.34
C ASP A 19 57.38 -15.13 59.28
N ALA A 20 56.37 -14.87 60.09
CA ALA A 20 56.33 -13.72 60.99
C ALA A 20 57.44 -13.77 62.05
N GLU A 21 57.76 -14.96 62.58
CA GLU A 21 58.76 -15.13 63.63
C GLU A 21 60.16 -14.86 63.07
N TYR A 22 60.46 -15.43 61.90
CA TYR A 22 61.73 -15.20 61.22
C TYR A 22 61.89 -13.74 60.76
N TYR A 23 60.82 -13.09 60.31
CA TYR A 23 60.81 -11.68 59.95
C TYR A 23 61.10 -10.76 61.14
N VAL A 24 60.45 -10.99 62.29
CA VAL A 24 60.68 -10.20 63.50
C VAL A 24 62.10 -10.41 64.04
N GLN A 25 62.60 -11.65 64.04
CA GLN A 25 63.96 -11.95 64.47
C GLN A 25 65.02 -11.27 63.58
N ASP A 26 64.82 -11.26 62.26
CA ASP A 26 65.68 -10.57 61.30
C ASP A 26 65.64 -9.04 61.51
N LEU A 27 64.45 -8.48 61.79
CA LEU A 27 64.25 -7.06 62.05
C LEU A 27 64.95 -6.61 63.34
N LEU A 28 64.82 -7.37 64.43
CA LEU A 28 65.47 -7.12 65.72
C LEU A 28 67.00 -7.21 65.63
N ARG A 29 67.53 -8.06 64.74
CA ARG A 29 68.97 -8.21 64.54
C ARG A 29 69.59 -7.09 63.70
N LYS A 30 68.82 -6.47 62.81
CA LYS A 30 69.32 -5.50 61.82
C LYS A 30 69.05 -4.04 62.15
N LYS A 31 68.00 -3.74 62.93
CA LYS A 31 67.54 -2.37 63.18
C LYS A 31 67.77 -1.90 64.61
N GLY A 32 68.02 -0.60 64.76
CA GLY A 32 68.08 0.07 66.07
C GLY A 32 66.68 0.32 66.66
N LEU A 33 66.61 0.70 67.95
CA LEU A 33 65.34 0.94 68.64
C LEU A 33 64.48 2.02 67.97
N GLU A 34 65.09 3.14 67.56
CA GLU A 34 64.38 4.24 66.88
C GLU A 34 63.79 3.80 65.53
N GLU A 35 64.55 3.01 64.77
CA GLU A 35 64.08 2.45 63.51
C GLU A 35 62.99 1.39 63.71
N LEU A 36 63.03 0.63 64.81
CA LEU A 36 61.99 -0.34 65.16
C LEU A 36 60.68 0.36 65.53
N VAL A 37 60.75 1.47 66.28
CA VAL A 37 59.58 2.32 66.58
C VAL A 37 59.01 2.92 65.30
N ALA A 38 59.85 3.38 64.37
CA ALA A 38 59.39 3.88 63.07
C ALA A 38 58.68 2.79 62.24
N VAL A 39 59.19 1.56 62.25
CA VAL A 39 58.55 0.42 61.57
C VAL A 39 57.20 0.07 62.21
N GLU A 40 57.11 0.09 63.54
CA GLU A 40 55.84 -0.15 64.25
C GLU A 40 54.80 0.91 63.88
N GLN A 41 55.19 2.19 63.90
CA GLN A 41 54.30 3.28 63.54
C GLN A 41 53.83 3.21 62.08
N ASP A 42 54.72 2.84 61.15
CA ASP A 42 54.37 2.62 59.74
C ASP A 42 53.40 1.44 59.58
N MET A 43 53.64 0.34 60.30
CA MET A 43 52.77 -0.84 60.28
C MET A 43 51.36 -0.50 60.81
N VAL A 44 51.26 0.24 61.92
CA VAL A 44 49.98 0.72 62.46
C VAL A 44 49.24 1.61 61.45
N ASN A 45 49.96 2.51 60.77
CA ASN A 45 49.37 3.37 59.74
C ASN A 45 48.90 2.55 58.53
N ASN A 46 49.66 1.55 58.10
CA ASN A 46 49.29 0.65 57.01
C ASN A 46 48.04 -0.17 57.36
N VAL A 47 47.91 -0.67 58.58
CA VAL A 47 46.69 -1.38 59.03
C VAL A 47 45.46 -0.47 58.92
N ARG A 48 45.55 0.78 59.42
CA ARG A 48 44.42 1.74 59.35
C ARG A 48 44.08 2.14 57.92
N ARG A 49 45.09 2.31 57.07
CA ARG A 49 44.90 2.62 55.65
C ARG A 49 44.23 1.47 54.92
N LEU A 50 44.69 0.24 55.12
CA LEU A 50 44.10 -0.96 54.50
C LEU A 50 42.65 -1.18 54.95
N ASP A 51 42.33 -0.93 56.22
CA ASP A 51 40.94 -0.98 56.69
C ASP A 51 40.05 0.07 56.00
N SER A 52 40.56 1.30 55.87
CA SER A 52 39.85 2.37 55.17
C SER A 52 39.65 2.06 53.68
N GLU A 53 40.68 1.51 53.02
CA GLU A 53 40.61 1.07 51.61
C GLU A 53 39.62 -0.09 51.44
N MET A 54 39.61 -1.05 52.35
CA MET A 54 38.64 -2.14 52.36
C MET A 54 37.21 -1.60 52.48
N GLN A 55 36.95 -0.70 53.43
CA GLN A 55 35.63 -0.09 53.59
C GLN A 55 35.21 0.70 52.35
N SER A 56 36.12 1.47 51.76
CA SER A 56 35.88 2.21 50.51
C SER A 56 35.51 1.27 49.36
N LEU A 57 36.26 0.18 49.18
CA LEU A 57 36.00 -0.81 48.13
C LEU A 57 34.65 -1.50 48.32
N VAL A 58 34.30 -1.85 49.56
CA VAL A 58 33.00 -2.44 49.89
C VAL A 58 31.88 -1.46 49.53
N TYR A 59 31.98 -0.20 49.93
CA TYR A 59 30.98 0.81 49.60
C TYR A 59 30.86 1.03 48.08
N GLU A 60 31.98 1.15 47.37
CA GLU A 60 31.99 1.34 45.92
C GLU A 60 31.35 0.15 45.20
N ASN A 61 31.64 -1.08 45.63
CA ASN A 61 31.05 -2.28 45.07
C ASN A 61 29.55 -2.39 45.38
N TYR A 62 29.13 -2.10 46.60
CA TYR A 62 27.69 -2.07 46.94
C TYR A 62 26.95 -0.99 46.15
N SER A 63 27.52 0.20 46.00
CA SER A 63 26.93 1.27 45.20
C SER A 63 26.80 0.86 43.74
N LYS A 64 27.85 0.26 43.16
CA LYS A 64 27.82 -0.29 41.79
C LYS A 64 26.75 -1.38 41.64
N PHE A 65 26.64 -2.29 42.59
CA PHE A 65 25.63 -3.36 42.56
C PHE A 65 24.21 -2.80 42.64
N LEU A 66 23.97 -1.82 43.52
CA LEU A 66 22.67 -1.16 43.66
C LEU A 66 22.28 -0.42 42.36
N ASN A 67 23.23 0.30 41.77
CA ASN A 67 23.02 1.02 40.51
C ASN A 67 22.77 0.06 39.34
N ALA A 68 23.53 -1.03 39.25
CA ALA A 68 23.31 -2.08 38.25
C ALA A 68 21.92 -2.70 38.41
N THR A 69 21.50 -3.01 39.64
CA THR A 69 20.18 -3.56 39.94
C THR A 69 19.06 -2.59 39.57
N SER A 70 19.20 -1.29 39.89
CA SER A 70 18.25 -0.26 39.46
C SER A 70 18.16 -0.16 37.95
N THR A 71 19.31 -0.17 37.26
CA THR A 71 19.38 -0.09 35.80
C THR A 71 18.68 -1.29 35.15
N VAL A 72 18.89 -2.51 35.67
CA VAL A 72 18.18 -3.71 35.18
C VAL A 72 16.68 -3.59 35.36
N LYS A 73 16.22 -3.07 36.51
CA LYS A 73 14.80 -2.83 36.77
C LYS A 73 14.21 -1.79 35.81
N ASP A 74 14.92 -0.70 35.58
CA ASP A 74 14.49 0.34 34.63
C ASP A 74 14.45 -0.19 33.20
N MET A 75 15.42 -1.00 32.81
CA MET A 75 15.42 -1.70 31.51
C MET A 75 14.20 -2.62 31.37
N GLN A 76 13.86 -3.39 32.41
CA GLN A 76 12.69 -4.27 32.41
C GLN A 76 11.38 -3.50 32.24
N ASN A 77 11.22 -2.37 32.95
CA ASN A 77 10.06 -1.51 32.81
C ASN A 77 9.94 -0.95 31.38
N ARG A 78 11.04 -0.40 30.84
CA ARG A 78 11.07 0.13 29.47
C ARG A 78 10.75 -0.92 28.41
N LEU A 79 11.23 -2.16 28.59
CA LEU A 79 10.91 -3.27 27.71
C LEU A 79 9.42 -3.64 27.78
N THR A 80 8.84 -3.60 28.98
CA THR A 80 7.41 -3.85 29.17
C THR A 80 6.55 -2.78 28.50
N ASP A 81 6.93 -1.51 28.65
CA ASP A 81 6.23 -0.39 27.98
C ASP A 81 6.34 -0.50 26.45
N ALA A 82 7.52 -0.80 25.93
CA ALA A 82 7.73 -1.01 24.50
C ALA A 82 6.90 -2.19 23.96
N HIS A 83 6.79 -3.28 24.73
CA HIS A 83 5.95 -4.41 24.37
C HIS A 83 4.46 -4.03 24.31
N ASN A 84 3.98 -3.24 25.28
CA ASN A 84 2.61 -2.74 25.29
C ASN A 84 2.31 -1.81 24.11
N GLU A 85 3.22 -0.89 23.78
CA GLU A 85 3.15 -0.04 22.59
C GLU A 85 3.10 -0.88 21.30
N MET A 86 3.94 -1.91 21.19
CA MET A 86 3.95 -2.81 20.03
C MET A 86 2.63 -3.57 19.87
N ASN A 87 2.04 -4.06 20.98
CA ASN A 87 0.74 -4.72 20.96
C ASN A 87 -0.39 -3.74 20.56
N SER A 88 -0.36 -2.51 21.07
CA SER A 88 -1.28 -1.43 20.68
C SER A 88 -1.17 -1.12 19.19
N LEU A 89 0.06 -1.00 18.67
CA LEU A 89 0.32 -0.78 17.25
C LEU A 89 -0.20 -1.92 16.38
N SER A 90 0.08 -3.17 16.75
CA SER A 90 -0.42 -4.35 16.04
C SER A 90 -1.95 -4.38 16.00
N SER A 91 -2.62 -4.07 17.11
CA SER A 91 -4.09 -3.97 17.16
C SER A 91 -4.62 -2.87 16.22
N ARG A 92 -3.97 -1.71 16.18
CA ARG A 92 -4.34 -0.62 15.25
C ARG A 92 -4.12 -1.02 13.79
N MET A 93 -3.03 -1.73 13.48
CA MET A 93 -2.73 -2.19 12.13
C MET A 93 -3.75 -3.24 11.65
N ASN A 94 -4.19 -4.14 12.54
CA ASN A 94 -5.27 -5.07 12.24
C ASN A 94 -6.58 -4.32 11.96
N LYS A 95 -6.96 -3.33 12.78
CA LYS A 95 -8.14 -2.48 12.52
C LYS A 95 -8.06 -1.75 11.18
N ILE A 96 -6.89 -1.24 10.81
CA ILE A 96 -6.68 -0.59 9.50
C ILE A 96 -6.89 -1.59 8.37
N THR A 97 -6.39 -2.81 8.52
CA THR A 97 -6.56 -3.89 7.53
C THR A 97 -8.04 -4.24 7.37
N ASP A 98 -8.75 -4.47 8.48
CA ASP A 98 -10.19 -4.77 8.49
C ASP A 98 -11.00 -3.64 7.83
N LEU A 99 -10.67 -2.39 8.13
CA LEU A 99 -11.33 -1.22 7.53
C LEU A 99 -11.05 -1.12 6.03
N SER A 100 -9.81 -1.36 5.60
CA SER A 100 -9.42 -1.40 4.19
C SER A 100 -10.14 -2.50 3.42
N ASP A 101 -10.29 -3.68 4.00
CA ASP A 101 -11.00 -4.80 3.39
C ASP A 101 -12.50 -4.49 3.24
N SER A 102 -13.14 -4.00 4.31
CA SER A 102 -14.53 -3.54 4.25
C SER A 102 -14.73 -2.40 3.23
N LEU A 103 -13.77 -1.46 3.15
CA LEU A 103 -13.82 -0.36 2.19
C LEU A 103 -13.71 -0.87 0.75
N THR A 104 -12.79 -1.81 0.50
CA THR A 104 -12.61 -2.46 -0.80
C THR A 104 -13.88 -3.19 -1.23
N GLU A 105 -14.52 -3.92 -0.32
CA GLU A 105 -15.79 -4.60 -0.58
C GLU A 105 -16.91 -3.59 -0.94
N LYS A 106 -17.02 -2.49 -0.19
CA LYS A 106 -18.01 -1.42 -0.46
C LYS A 106 -17.75 -0.75 -1.81
N PHE A 107 -16.49 -0.46 -2.15
CA PHE A 107 -16.14 0.10 -3.46
C PHE A 107 -16.44 -0.87 -4.60
N ALA A 108 -16.14 -2.16 -4.44
CA ALA A 108 -16.47 -3.18 -5.43
C ALA A 108 -17.98 -3.22 -5.73
N LYS A 109 -18.82 -3.27 -4.68
CA LYS A 109 -20.28 -3.21 -4.81
C LYS A 109 -20.74 -1.92 -5.49
N ASN A 110 -20.13 -0.79 -5.15
CA ASN A 110 -20.47 0.50 -5.76
C ASN A 110 -20.07 0.55 -7.25
N CYS A 111 -18.88 0.09 -7.61
CA CYS A 111 -18.44 -0.02 -9.00
C CYS A 111 -19.37 -0.91 -9.83
N GLU A 112 -19.81 -2.04 -9.27
CA GLU A 112 -20.79 -2.91 -9.93
C GLU A 112 -22.12 -2.19 -10.16
N ARG A 113 -22.62 -1.46 -9.15
CA ARG A 113 -23.84 -0.65 -9.28
C ARG A 113 -23.70 0.44 -10.33
N VAL A 114 -22.58 1.16 -10.34
CA VAL A 114 -22.27 2.19 -11.35
C VAL A 114 -22.22 1.56 -12.74
N LYS A 115 -21.61 0.38 -12.89
CA LYS A 115 -21.56 -0.35 -14.15
C LYS A 115 -22.96 -0.71 -14.66
N LYS A 116 -23.83 -1.28 -13.80
CA LYS A 116 -25.23 -1.59 -14.13
C LYS A 116 -26.01 -0.34 -14.54
N LEU A 117 -25.85 0.77 -13.82
CA LEU A 117 -26.49 2.05 -14.17
C LEU A 117 -25.99 2.59 -15.51
N ASN A 118 -24.70 2.45 -15.82
CA ASN A 118 -24.15 2.89 -17.09
C ASN A 118 -24.64 2.00 -18.25
N GLU A 119 -24.70 0.68 -18.07
CA GLU A 119 -25.28 -0.26 -19.04
C GLU A 119 -26.76 0.05 -19.32
N ALA A 120 -27.54 0.34 -18.28
CA ALA A 120 -28.93 0.77 -18.42
C ALA A 120 -29.02 2.12 -19.16
N ARG A 121 -28.18 3.10 -18.80
CA ARG A 121 -28.13 4.40 -19.48
C ARG A 121 -27.77 4.27 -20.96
N ASP A 122 -26.78 3.45 -21.29
CA ASP A 122 -26.38 3.22 -22.68
C ASP A 122 -27.50 2.52 -23.47
N SER A 123 -28.22 1.61 -22.83
CA SER A 123 -29.41 0.98 -23.41
C SER A 123 -30.51 2.01 -23.67
N VAL A 124 -30.78 2.91 -22.72
CA VAL A 124 -31.74 4.01 -22.89
C VAL A 124 -31.31 4.96 -24.00
N LYS A 125 -30.04 5.38 -24.08
CA LYS A 125 -29.54 6.22 -25.17
C LYS A 125 -29.71 5.56 -26.54
N ARG A 126 -29.48 4.25 -26.63
CA ARG A 126 -29.68 3.48 -27.87
C ARG A 126 -31.16 3.48 -28.25
N LEU A 127 -32.07 3.28 -27.29
CA LEU A 127 -33.51 3.36 -27.53
C LEU A 127 -33.96 4.77 -27.92
N GLU A 128 -33.43 5.81 -27.26
CA GLU A 128 -33.69 7.21 -27.59
C GLU A 128 -33.29 7.54 -29.04
N PHE A 129 -32.13 7.03 -29.48
CA PHE A 129 -31.69 7.18 -30.87
C PHE A 129 -32.64 6.48 -31.86
N LEU A 130 -33.14 5.28 -31.53
CA LEU A 130 -34.11 4.56 -32.36
C LEU A 130 -35.46 5.28 -32.43
N ILE A 131 -35.93 5.85 -31.31
CA ILE A 131 -37.18 6.61 -31.26
C ILE A 131 -37.08 7.90 -32.09
N LYS A 132 -35.92 8.57 -32.06
CA LYS A 132 -35.68 9.80 -32.85
C LYS A 132 -35.33 9.53 -34.31
N ALA A 133 -35.17 8.27 -34.72
CA ALA A 133 -34.75 7.91 -36.08
C ALA A 133 -35.66 8.45 -37.20
N PRO A 134 -37.00 8.40 -37.12
CA PRO A 134 -37.87 8.94 -38.17
C PRO A 134 -37.70 10.46 -38.33
N GLN A 135 -37.53 11.19 -37.21
CA GLN A 135 -37.33 12.63 -37.23
C GLN A 135 -35.99 12.99 -37.90
N ILE A 136 -34.93 12.26 -37.57
CA ILE A 136 -33.61 12.44 -38.19
C ILE A 136 -33.69 12.15 -39.69
N LEU A 137 -34.36 11.06 -40.09
CA LEU A 137 -34.55 10.72 -41.50
C LEU A 137 -35.33 11.81 -42.22
N GLN A 138 -36.41 12.33 -41.63
CA GLN A 138 -37.21 13.40 -42.21
C GLN A 138 -36.40 14.68 -42.41
N THR A 139 -35.60 15.10 -41.42
CA THR A 139 -34.71 16.27 -41.57
C THR A 139 -33.63 16.05 -42.64
N CYS A 140 -33.06 14.84 -42.75
CA CYS A 140 -32.10 14.54 -43.81
C CYS A 140 -32.73 14.61 -45.22
N VAL A 141 -34.00 14.21 -45.35
CA VAL A 141 -34.76 14.33 -46.60
C VAL A 141 -35.06 15.79 -46.93
N GLU A 142 -35.45 16.59 -45.94
CA GLU A 142 -35.66 18.05 -46.10
C GLU A 142 -34.37 18.78 -46.52
N GLN A 143 -33.20 18.31 -46.08
CA GLN A 143 -31.90 18.86 -46.45
C GLN A 143 -31.34 18.34 -47.79
N ASN A 144 -32.08 17.51 -48.54
CA ASN A 144 -31.63 16.81 -49.76
C ASN A 144 -30.36 15.94 -49.57
N ASP A 145 -30.01 15.56 -48.34
CA ASP A 145 -28.89 14.65 -48.07
C ASP A 145 -29.36 13.19 -48.04
N PHE A 146 -29.67 12.68 -49.23
CA PHE A 146 -30.17 11.32 -49.41
C PHE A 146 -29.14 10.26 -49.01
N SER A 147 -27.84 10.56 -49.12
CA SER A 147 -26.76 9.67 -48.72
C SER A 147 -26.77 9.39 -47.21
N LYS A 148 -26.89 10.43 -46.38
CA LYS A 148 -26.96 10.25 -44.92
C LYS A 148 -28.26 9.60 -44.47
N ALA A 149 -29.39 9.94 -45.10
CA ALA A 149 -30.68 9.33 -44.80
C ALA A 149 -30.66 7.81 -45.02
N VAL A 150 -30.19 7.37 -46.20
CA VAL A 150 -30.13 5.94 -46.55
C VAL A 150 -29.17 5.18 -45.63
N ASN A 151 -27.97 5.68 -45.39
CA ASN A 151 -27.00 4.99 -44.51
C ASN A 151 -27.48 4.91 -43.05
N THR A 152 -28.18 5.94 -42.56
CA THR A 152 -28.75 5.95 -41.20
C THR A 152 -29.88 4.93 -41.08
N PHE A 153 -30.76 4.84 -42.07
CA PHE A 153 -31.82 3.84 -42.12
C PHE A 153 -31.27 2.41 -42.23
N VAL A 154 -30.33 2.16 -43.14
CA VAL A 154 -29.64 0.86 -43.29
C VAL A 154 -29.05 0.39 -41.94
N SER A 155 -28.46 1.31 -41.18
CA SER A 155 -27.83 1.01 -39.89
C SER A 155 -28.81 0.73 -38.76
N ILE A 156 -30.04 1.22 -38.88
CA ILE A 156 -31.09 1.18 -37.85
C ILE A 156 -32.10 0.05 -38.12
N GLN A 157 -32.38 -0.26 -39.40
CA GLN A 157 -33.34 -1.25 -39.85
C GLN A 157 -33.19 -2.63 -39.18
N PRO A 158 -32.01 -3.29 -39.12
CA PRO A 158 -31.89 -4.61 -38.48
C PRO A 158 -32.15 -4.58 -36.97
N LYS A 159 -32.05 -3.41 -36.33
CA LYS A 159 -32.36 -3.22 -34.91
C LYS A 159 -33.84 -2.96 -34.70
N LEU A 160 -34.49 -2.24 -35.61
CA LEU A 160 -35.94 -2.06 -35.63
C LEU A 160 -36.67 -3.38 -35.91
N GLU A 161 -36.18 -4.20 -36.84
CA GLU A 161 -36.70 -5.55 -37.13
C GLU A 161 -36.76 -6.43 -35.87
N LYS A 162 -35.66 -6.47 -35.10
CA LYS A 162 -35.58 -7.23 -33.85
C LYS A 162 -36.50 -6.70 -32.74
N LEU A 163 -36.93 -5.44 -32.84
CA LEU A 163 -37.78 -4.75 -31.86
C LEU A 163 -39.23 -4.60 -32.33
N LYS A 164 -39.62 -5.20 -33.47
CA LYS A 164 -40.99 -5.16 -34.03
C LYS A 164 -42.07 -5.70 -33.10
N ASN A 165 -41.70 -6.53 -32.12
CA ASN A 165 -42.64 -7.12 -31.16
C ASN A 165 -43.25 -6.09 -30.18
N LEU A 166 -42.71 -4.87 -30.11
CA LEU A 166 -43.25 -3.79 -29.30
C LEU A 166 -44.13 -2.87 -30.17
N PRO A 167 -45.41 -2.64 -29.81
CA PRO A 167 -46.34 -1.83 -30.62
C PRO A 167 -45.82 -0.41 -30.93
N SER A 168 -45.14 0.22 -29.97
CA SER A 168 -44.56 1.56 -30.15
C SER A 168 -43.38 1.57 -31.15
N MET A 169 -42.59 0.50 -31.22
CA MET A 169 -41.47 0.37 -32.16
C MET A 169 -41.94 -0.03 -33.56
N ALA A 170 -43.04 -0.79 -33.67
CA ALA A 170 -43.66 -1.12 -34.95
C ALA A 170 -44.17 0.13 -35.68
N GLY A 171 -44.79 1.08 -34.96
CA GLY A 171 -45.20 2.36 -35.52
C GLY A 171 -44.02 3.18 -36.06
N ILE A 172 -42.96 3.32 -35.26
CA ILE A 172 -41.72 4.05 -35.62
C ILE A 172 -40.99 3.40 -36.80
N ALA A 173 -40.98 2.06 -36.88
CA ALA A 173 -40.42 1.33 -38.01
C ALA A 173 -41.23 1.56 -39.29
N SER A 174 -42.56 1.45 -39.22
CA SER A 174 -43.47 1.76 -40.33
C SER A 174 -43.28 3.20 -40.82
N ASP A 175 -43.16 4.17 -39.91
CA ASP A 175 -43.00 5.57 -40.29
C ASP A 175 -41.62 5.84 -40.91
N SER A 176 -40.56 5.21 -40.41
CA SER A 176 -39.23 5.27 -41.02
C SER A 176 -39.20 4.61 -42.41
N GLU A 177 -39.90 3.49 -42.60
CA GLU A 177 -40.06 2.80 -43.88
C GLU A 177 -40.83 3.66 -44.89
N LYS A 178 -41.91 4.34 -44.46
CA LYS A 178 -42.66 5.28 -45.31
C LYS A 178 -41.80 6.46 -45.78
N ILE A 179 -41.00 7.04 -44.88
CA ILE A 179 -40.07 8.13 -45.23
C ILE A 179 -39.06 7.61 -46.27
N MET A 180 -38.52 6.41 -46.10
CA MET A 180 -37.57 5.84 -47.04
C MET A 180 -38.18 5.45 -48.39
N GLU A 181 -39.44 4.98 -48.43
CA GLU A 181 -40.18 4.75 -49.68
C GLU A 181 -40.44 6.07 -50.42
N GLY A 182 -40.64 7.18 -49.68
CA GLY A 182 -40.66 8.53 -50.23
C GLY A 182 -39.33 8.94 -50.87
N VAL A 183 -38.20 8.67 -50.20
CA VAL A 183 -36.85 8.90 -50.74
C VAL A 183 -36.60 8.05 -51.99
N LYS A 184 -37.02 6.79 -51.98
CA LYS A 184 -36.92 5.90 -53.16
C LYS A 184 -37.65 6.49 -54.36
N LYS A 185 -38.86 7.01 -54.16
CA LYS A 185 -39.64 7.69 -55.20
C LYS A 185 -38.98 8.97 -55.68
N GLN A 186 -38.51 9.83 -54.77
CA GLN A 186 -37.81 11.08 -55.14
C GLN A 186 -36.52 10.81 -55.93
N LEU A 187 -35.72 9.82 -55.55
CA LEU A 187 -34.52 9.41 -56.28
C LEU A 187 -34.88 8.81 -57.66
N SER A 188 -35.96 8.03 -57.75
CA SER A 188 -36.42 7.43 -59.01
C SER A 188 -36.95 8.50 -59.98
N GLU A 189 -37.73 9.47 -59.49
CA GLU A 189 -38.19 10.61 -60.29
C GLU A 189 -37.04 11.52 -60.74
N GLN A 190 -36.03 11.70 -59.89
CA GLN A 190 -34.80 12.42 -60.22
C GLN A 190 -33.97 11.73 -61.32
N LEU A 191 -33.97 10.39 -61.33
CA LEU A 191 -33.35 9.56 -62.39
C LEU A 191 -34.14 9.62 -63.70
N GLU A 192 -35.48 9.55 -63.64
CA GLU A 192 -36.37 9.61 -64.80
C GLU A 192 -36.37 10.98 -65.48
N ARG A 193 -36.29 12.07 -64.71
CA ARG A 193 -36.25 13.43 -65.25
C ARG A 193 -34.89 13.84 -65.83
N ARG A 194 -33.86 12.97 -65.77
CA ARG A 194 -32.48 13.26 -66.24
C ARG A 194 -31.91 14.59 -65.74
N LEU A 195 -32.31 15.05 -64.55
CA LEU A 195 -31.94 16.37 -64.04
C LEU A 195 -30.58 16.42 -63.32
N ILE A 196 -29.74 15.38 -63.45
CA ILE A 196 -28.57 15.22 -62.59
C ILE A 196 -27.30 14.79 -63.36
N SER A 197 -26.16 15.38 -62.96
CA SER A 197 -24.80 15.02 -63.33
C SER A 197 -24.50 13.51 -63.21
N SER A 198 -23.68 12.97 -64.12
CA SER A 198 -23.28 11.54 -64.21
C SER A 198 -22.83 10.94 -62.86
N GLU A 199 -22.12 11.71 -62.04
CA GLU A 199 -21.61 11.26 -60.73
C GLU A 199 -22.73 11.05 -59.69
N SER A 200 -23.74 11.92 -59.70
CA SER A 200 -24.86 11.85 -58.76
C SER A 200 -25.93 10.84 -59.21
N VAL A 201 -26.00 10.51 -60.52
CA VAL A 201 -26.72 9.33 -61.03
C VAL A 201 -26.11 8.02 -60.50
N ILE A 202 -24.77 7.89 -60.50
CA ILE A 202 -24.08 6.71 -59.96
C ILE A 202 -24.34 6.57 -58.45
N GLN A 203 -24.27 7.68 -57.70
CA GLN A 203 -24.57 7.69 -56.27
C GLN A 203 -26.03 7.32 -55.98
N ALA A 204 -27.00 7.87 -56.72
CA ALA A 204 -28.41 7.54 -56.57
C ALA A 204 -28.68 6.04 -56.84
N VAL A 205 -28.09 5.46 -57.89
CA VAL A 205 -28.21 4.03 -58.21
C VAL A 205 -27.55 3.15 -57.14
N GLN A 206 -26.39 3.54 -56.59
CA GLN A 206 -25.73 2.83 -55.50
C GLN A 206 -26.54 2.86 -54.20
N LEU A 207 -27.18 3.99 -53.88
CA LEU A 207 -28.04 4.13 -52.71
C LEU A 207 -29.34 3.33 -52.86
N LEU A 208 -29.96 3.33 -54.04
CA LEU A 208 -31.13 2.50 -54.35
C LEU A 208 -30.80 1.00 -54.26
N LYS A 209 -29.64 0.57 -54.77
CA LYS A 209 -29.17 -0.81 -54.62
C LYS A 209 -28.98 -1.18 -53.15
N LYS A 210 -28.42 -0.29 -52.32
CA LYS A 210 -28.28 -0.53 -50.87
C LYS A 210 -29.63 -0.71 -50.16
N LEU A 211 -30.66 0.03 -50.57
CA LEU A 211 -32.01 -0.10 -50.02
C LEU A 211 -32.72 -1.39 -50.49
N GLU A 212 -32.49 -1.84 -51.72
CA GLU A 212 -33.10 -3.08 -52.23
C GLU A 212 -32.50 -4.35 -51.62
N TYR A 213 -31.18 -4.35 -51.35
CA TYR A 213 -30.53 -5.46 -50.63
C TYR A 213 -31.07 -5.67 -49.20
N LEU A 214 -31.69 -4.65 -48.60
CA LEU A 214 -32.28 -4.72 -47.26
C LEU A 214 -33.71 -5.29 -47.23
N LYS A 215 -34.43 -5.36 -48.36
CA LYS A 215 -35.74 -6.03 -48.43
C LYS A 215 -35.64 -7.54 -48.68
N MET A 216 -34.45 -8.06 -49.03
CA MET A 216 -34.21 -9.48 -49.34
C MET A 216 -33.62 -10.30 -48.17
N ASN A 217 -33.33 -9.69 -47.03
CA ASN A 217 -32.78 -10.32 -45.81
C ASN A 217 -33.64 -9.97 -44.60
#